data_AF-A0A2H3C9H5-F1
#
_entry.id   AF-A0A2H3C9H5-F1
#
_cell.length_a   1.000
_cell.length_b   1.000
_cell.length_c   1.000
_cell.angle_alpha   90.00
_cell.angle_beta   90.00
_cell.angle_gamma   90.00
#
_symmetry.space_group_name_H-M   'P 1'
#
loop_
_entity.id
_entity.type
_entity.pdbx_description
1 polymer ?
#
loop_
_entity_poly.entity_id
_entity_poly.type
_entity_poly.pdbx_seq_one_letter_code
_entity_poly.pdbx_strand_id
1 'polypeptide(L)'
;VRYALKSMPHQTIYVELPDTELLPKNIGTSPTSAKPDGVSSFYAIPIIQDDSTGAAISDSAAITGYLDKTYPSSGPVLIPTGTMIL
;
A
#
# COMPACT_ATOMS: atom_id res chain seq x y z
N VAL A 1 6.08 2.01 5.65
CA VAL A 1 6.20 1.13 4.46
C VAL A 1 7.62 1.01 3.91
N ARG A 2 8.42 2.07 3.72
CA ARG A 2 9.79 1.93 3.18
C ARG A 2 10.65 0.86 3.87
N TYR A 3 10.63 0.82 5.21
CA TYR A 3 11.33 -0.21 6.00
C TYR A 3 10.70 -1.61 5.90
N ALA A 4 9.42 -1.69 5.52
CA ALA A 4 8.66 -2.93 5.38
C ALA A 4 8.91 -3.62 4.02
N LEU A 5 9.61 -2.98 3.07
CA LEU A 5 9.86 -3.54 1.73
C LEU A 5 10.87 -4.70 1.72
N LYS A 6 11.22 -5.29 2.87
CA LYS A 6 11.97 -6.56 2.99
C LYS A 6 13.25 -6.63 2.14
N SER A 7 13.94 -5.49 1.99
CA SER A 7 15.12 -5.34 1.12
C SER A 7 14.90 -5.69 -0.36
N MET A 8 13.64 -5.70 -0.81
CA MET A 8 13.30 -5.96 -2.20
C MET A 8 13.66 -4.75 -3.06
N PRO A 9 14.03 -4.99 -4.34
CA PRO A 9 14.23 -3.91 -5.29
C PRO A 9 12.92 -3.15 -5.47
N HIS A 10 12.97 -1.84 -5.26
CA HIS A 10 11.81 -0.96 -5.40
C HIS A 10 12.24 0.39 -5.94
N GLN A 11 11.34 1.04 -6.67
CA GLN A 11 11.48 2.43 -7.07
C GLN A 11 10.58 3.29 -6.20
N THR A 12 11.15 4.36 -5.64
CA THR A 12 10.35 5.37 -4.92
C THR A 12 9.94 6.45 -5.90
N ILE A 13 8.64 6.64 -6.10
CA ILE A 13 8.07 7.77 -6.84
C ILE A 13 7.62 8.80 -5.82
N TYR A 14 8.18 10.00 -5.89
CA TYR A 14 7.74 11.12 -5.07
C TYR A 14 6.53 11.77 -5.72
N VAL A 15 5.49 12.00 -4.93
CA VAL A 15 4.22 12.56 -5.38
C VAL A 15 3.93 13.79 -4.54
N GLU A 16 3.66 14.90 -5.21
CA GLU A 16 3.22 16.12 -4.57
C GLU A 16 1.79 15.96 -4.04
N LEU A 17 1.49 16.56 -2.89
CA LEU A 17 0.18 16.42 -2.22
C LEU A 17 -1.03 16.62 -3.14
N PRO A 18 -1.07 17.59 -4.08
CA PRO A 18 -2.21 17.77 -4.99
C PRO A 18 -2.46 16.57 -5.91
N ASP A 19 -1.42 15.83 -6.28
CA ASP A 19 -1.49 14.72 -7.23
C ASP A 19 -1.79 13.37 -6.57
N THR A 20 -1.84 13.33 -5.23
CA THR A 20 -2.08 12.12 -4.43
C THR A 20 -3.47 11.51 -4.63
N GLU A 21 -4.43 12.23 -5.22
CA GLU A 21 -5.74 11.67 -5.58
C GLU A 21 -5.81 11.18 -7.04
N LEU A 22 -5.02 11.77 -7.93
CA LEU A 22 -5.04 11.49 -9.37
C LEU A 22 -4.29 10.21 -9.70
N LEU A 23 -3.09 10.05 -9.14
CA LEU A 23 -2.23 8.90 -9.40
C LEU A 23 -2.85 7.55 -8.97
N PRO A 24 -3.34 7.39 -7.73
CA PRO A 24 -3.96 6.12 -7.32
C PRO A 24 -5.19 5.75 -8.14
N LYS A 25 -5.99 6.72 -8.59
CA LYS A 25 -7.12 6.48 -9.49
C LYS A 25 -6.65 5.92 -10.83
N ASN A 26 -5.56 6.45 -11.38
CA ASN A 26 -5.00 5.99 -12.65
C ASN A 26 -4.36 4.59 -12.54
N ILE A 27 -3.80 4.26 -11.38
CA ILE A 27 -3.15 2.97 -11.10
C ILE A 27 -4.18 1.90 -10.68
N GLY A 28 -5.43 2.30 -10.40
CA GLY A 28 -6.51 1.38 -10.05
C GLY A 28 -6.47 0.90 -8.60
N THR A 29 -5.83 1.65 -7.70
CA THR A 29 -5.81 1.31 -6.27
C THR A 29 -7.16 1.60 -5.61
N SER A 30 -7.55 0.76 -4.65
CA SER A 30 -8.67 1.06 -3.77
C SER A 30 -8.41 2.32 -2.94
N PRO A 31 -9.44 3.15 -2.70
CA PRO A 31 -9.32 4.30 -1.81
C PRO A 31 -9.06 3.84 -0.38
N THR A 32 -8.32 4.66 0.37
CA THR A 32 -7.95 4.35 1.76
C THR A 32 -9.12 4.54 2.70
N SER A 33 -9.97 5.54 2.46
CA SER A 33 -11.20 5.79 3.23
C SER A 33 -12.17 6.66 2.44
N ALA A 34 -13.34 6.93 3.00
CA ALA A 34 -14.21 8.01 2.56
C ALA A 34 -13.79 9.34 3.21
N LYS A 35 -13.95 10.45 2.48
CA LYS A 35 -13.83 11.80 3.06
C LYS A 35 -15.00 12.06 4.02
N PRO A 36 -14.91 13.09 4.88
CA PRO A 36 -15.98 13.43 5.83
C PRO A 36 -17.33 13.75 5.18
N ASP A 37 -17.35 14.04 3.88
CA ASP A 37 -18.57 14.26 3.10
C ASP A 37 -19.36 12.96 2.82
N GLY A 38 -18.79 11.79 3.10
CA GLY A 38 -19.41 10.48 2.90
C GLY A 38 -19.58 10.05 1.44
N VAL A 39 -19.13 10.87 0.48
CA VAL A 39 -19.33 10.65 -0.96
C VAL A 39 -18.01 10.57 -1.69
N SER A 40 -17.03 11.40 -1.32
CA SER A 40 -15.74 11.46 -2.00
C SER A 40 -14.77 10.43 -1.42
N SER A 41 -14.04 9.77 -2.30
CA SER A 41 -12.95 8.88 -1.89
C SER A 41 -11.72 9.66 -1.42
N PHE A 42 -11.11 9.21 -0.33
CA PHE A 42 -9.82 9.70 0.17
C PHE A 42 -8.71 8.72 -0.19
N TYR A 43 -7.64 9.23 -0.79
CA TYR A 43 -6.47 8.45 -1.16
C TYR A 43 -5.29 8.91 -0.32
N ALA A 44 -4.73 8.00 0.47
CA ALA A 44 -3.55 8.26 1.27
C ALA A 44 -2.34 7.51 0.71
N ILE A 45 -1.18 8.17 0.80
CA ILE A 45 0.11 7.50 0.73
C ILE A 45 0.45 6.92 2.11
N PRO A 46 1.22 5.83 2.20
CA PRO A 46 1.93 5.14 1.13
C PRO A 46 1.05 4.20 0.28
N ILE A 47 1.44 4.03 -0.98
CA ILE A 47 0.87 3.09 -1.96
C ILE A 47 2.01 2.25 -2.52
N ILE A 48 1.78 0.96 -2.77
CA ILE A 48 2.68 0.13 -3.58
C ILE A 48 1.96 -0.34 -4.84
N GLN A 49 2.70 -0.38 -5.95
CA GLN A 49 2.34 -1.09 -7.15
C GLN A 49 3.33 -2.23 -7.31
N ASP A 50 2.81 -3.45 -7.37
CA ASP A 50 3.59 -4.65 -7.59
C ASP A 50 3.41 -5.11 -9.03
N ASP A 51 4.43 -4.87 -9.86
CA ASP A 51 4.39 -5.25 -11.28
C ASP A 51 4.44 -6.77 -11.50
N SER A 52 4.91 -7.54 -10.51
CA SER A 52 4.98 -9.00 -10.62
C SER A 52 3.60 -9.66 -10.47
N THR A 53 2.72 -9.07 -9.66
CA THR A 53 1.35 -9.56 -9.47
C THR A 53 0.28 -8.67 -10.08
N GLY A 54 0.65 -7.48 -10.58
CA GLY A 54 -0.27 -6.44 -11.03
C GLY A 54 -1.11 -5.82 -9.90
N ALA A 55 -0.70 -5.98 -8.64
CA ALA A 55 -1.49 -5.52 -7.49
C ALA A 55 -1.14 -4.08 -7.14
N ALA A 56 -2.15 -3.29 -6.81
CA ALA A 56 -1.98 -1.92 -6.35
C ALA A 56 -2.65 -1.76 -4.98
N ILE A 57 -1.84 -1.61 -3.93
CA ILE A 57 -2.30 -1.64 -2.53
C ILE A 57 -2.03 -0.29 -1.87
N SER A 58 -3.06 0.27 -1.24
CA SER A 58 -2.97 1.43 -0.35
C SER A 58 -3.19 0.98 1.10
N ASP A 59 -2.91 1.86 2.07
CA ASP A 59 -2.86 1.57 3.51
C ASP A 59 -1.64 0.79 3.99
N SER A 60 -0.98 1.31 5.03
CA SER A 60 0.29 0.74 5.51
C SER A 60 0.16 -0.66 6.13
N ALA A 61 -0.95 -0.96 6.79
CA ALA A 61 -1.18 -2.28 7.39
C ALA A 61 -1.53 -3.31 6.31
N ALA A 62 -2.40 -2.94 5.37
CA ALA A 62 -2.75 -3.75 4.21
C ALA A 62 -1.52 -4.07 3.35
N ILE A 63 -0.67 -3.07 3.08
CA ILE A 63 0.60 -3.26 2.37
C ILE A 63 1.48 -4.27 3.10
N THR A 64 1.66 -4.11 4.41
CA THR A 64 2.51 -4.99 5.20
C THR A 64 1.99 -6.43 5.19
N GLY A 65 0.68 -6.62 5.33
CA GLY A 65 0.04 -7.93 5.24
C GLY A 65 0.16 -8.58 3.86
N TYR A 66 0.01 -7.79 2.80
CA TYR A 66 0.26 -8.23 1.44
C TYR A 66 1.70 -8.71 1.26
N LEU A 67 2.69 -7.94 1.75
CA LEU A 67 4.10 -8.30 1.64
C LEU A 67 4.46 -9.57 2.43
N ASP A 68 3.85 -9.82 3.58
CA ASP A 68 4.03 -11.07 4.33
C ASP A 68 3.42 -12.28 3.61
N LYS A 69 2.24 -12.10 3.00
CA LYS A 69 1.55 -13.18 2.29
C LYS A 69 2.18 -13.50 0.93
N THR A 70 2.52 -12.48 0.15
CA THR A 70 3.02 -12.62 -1.23
C THR A 70 4.50 -12.98 -1.25
N TYR A 71 5.28 -12.46 -0.29
CA TYR A 71 6.73 -12.67 -0.21
C TYR A 71 7.16 -13.22 1.16
N PRO A 72 6.74 -14.45 1.51
CA PRO A 72 7.05 -15.05 2.81
C PRO A 72 8.54 -15.37 2.99
N SER A 73 9.28 -15.55 1.89
CA SER A 73 10.72 -15.85 1.91
C SER A 73 11.61 -14.60 1.85
N SER A 74 11.02 -13.42 1.66
CA SER A 74 11.77 -12.16 1.59
C SER A 74 11.81 -11.53 2.98
N GLY A 75 12.94 -11.63 3.67
CA GLY A 75 13.16 -10.95 4.95
C GLY A 75 12.30 -11.46 6.13
N PRO A 76 12.26 -10.71 7.24
CA PRO A 76 11.51 -11.09 8.43
C PRO A 76 10.00 -10.90 8.25
N VAL A 77 9.21 -11.69 8.98
CA VAL A 77 7.76 -11.50 9.11
C VAL A 77 7.49 -10.15 9.78
N LEU A 78 6.66 -9.33 9.16
CA LEU A 78 6.40 -7.96 9.59
C LEU A 78 5.22 -7.89 10.56
N ILE A 79 4.21 -8.75 10.38
CA ILE A 79 3.05 -8.85 11.26
C ILE A 79 3.04 -10.23 11.92
N PRO A 80 3.31 -10.30 13.23
CA PRO A 80 3.23 -11.56 13.97
C PRO A 80 1.86 -12.23 13.84
N THR A 81 1.85 -13.57 13.83
CA THR A 81 0.61 -14.34 13.76
C THR A 81 -0.31 -13.98 14.94
N GLY A 82 -1.53 -13.53 14.65
CA GLY A 82 -2.56 -13.24 15.65
C GLY A 82 -2.72 -11.76 16.05
N THR A 83 -1.93 -10.83 15.49
CA THR A 83 -2.07 -9.39 15.76
C THR A 83 -2.72 -8.58 14.64
N MET A 84 -3.12 -9.21 13.52
CA MET A 84 -3.97 -8.53 12.55
C MET A 84 -5.38 -8.38 13.09
N ILE A 85 -5.74 -7.15 13.42
CA ILE A 85 -7.10 -6.70 13.66
C ILE A 85 -7.60 -6.06 12.36
N LEU A 86 -8.62 -6.69 11.78
CA LEU A 86 -9.32 -6.28 10.55
C LEU A 86 -10.25 -5.09 10.80
#